data_AF-A0A816AVW4-F1
#
_entry.id   AF-A0A816AVW4-F1
#
_cell.length_a   1.000
_cell.length_b   1.000
_cell.length_c   1.000
_cell.angle_alpha   90.00
_cell.angle_beta   90.00
_cell.angle_gamma   90.00
#
_symmetry.space_group_name_H-M   'P 1'
#
loop_
_entity.id
_entity.type
_entity.pdbx_description
1 polymer ?
#
loop_
_entity_poly.entity_id
_entity_poly.type
_entity_poly.pdbx_seq_one_letter_code
_entity_poly.pdbx_strand_id
1 'polypeptide(L)'
;MLSGNNNVTLSSQFTEIHVLFLFIELILFATSLVVMVTLYVNLSASTAGSAAVLPAQCFTYTTDSDSTRLYTHASSCCGADNSLAAGWYRFTGGGTRLVTTQLSTASICGTSYPGWWNGTLPMTTGATTVGNVCFYTGDSCSNSLSPIIATNCGSYYVFYLVPAPCCLSYRYCTTP
;
A
#
# COMPACT_ATOMS: atom_id res chain seq x y z
N MET A 1 -27.40 -4.46 91.52
CA MET A 1 -26.75 -3.57 90.54
C MET A 1 -26.00 -4.42 89.52
N LEU A 2 -26.61 -4.80 88.40
CA LEU A 2 -25.89 -5.29 87.21
C LEU A 2 -26.79 -5.03 86.00
N SER A 3 -26.63 -3.86 85.37
CA SER A 3 -27.14 -3.56 84.03
C SER A 3 -25.90 -3.31 83.18
N GLY A 4 -25.55 -4.28 82.33
CA GLY A 4 -24.33 -4.28 81.53
C GLY A 4 -24.64 -4.33 80.04
N ASN A 5 -24.44 -3.20 79.37
CA ASN A 5 -23.90 -2.98 78.02
C ASN A 5 -24.09 -4.06 76.93
N ASN A 6 -25.27 -4.08 76.29
CA ASN A 6 -25.48 -4.75 74.99
C ASN A 6 -25.41 -3.78 73.79
N ASN A 7 -25.27 -2.47 74.03
CA ASN A 7 -25.33 -1.44 72.99
C ASN A 7 -23.96 -1.08 72.38
N VAL A 8 -22.87 -1.39 73.08
CA VAL A 8 -21.51 -1.02 72.64
C VAL A 8 -20.99 -1.99 71.56
N THR A 9 -21.31 -3.28 71.67
CA THR A 9 -20.93 -4.34 70.71
C THR A 9 -21.64 -4.22 69.36
N LEU A 10 -22.93 -3.84 69.35
CA LEU A 10 -23.69 -3.64 68.11
C LEU A 10 -23.14 -2.50 67.24
N SER A 11 -22.69 -1.40 67.86
CA SER A 11 -22.12 -0.25 67.14
C SER A 11 -20.80 -0.60 66.44
N SER A 12 -19.95 -1.41 67.08
CA SER A 12 -18.66 -1.84 66.53
C SER A 12 -18.80 -2.74 65.29
N GLN A 13 -19.76 -3.67 65.33
CA GLN A 13 -20.06 -4.60 64.23
C GLN A 13 -20.63 -3.86 63.01
N PHE A 14 -21.42 -2.80 63.22
CA PHE A 14 -21.98 -2.00 62.14
C PHE A 14 -20.91 -1.18 61.41
N THR A 15 -19.92 -0.65 62.15
CA THR A 15 -18.73 0.00 61.55
C THR A 15 -17.85 -0.97 60.78
N GLU A 16 -17.64 -2.19 61.26
CA GLU A 16 -16.84 -3.20 60.52
C GLU A 16 -17.47 -3.61 59.19
N ILE A 17 -18.80 -3.79 59.15
CA ILE A 17 -19.55 -4.10 57.92
C ILE A 17 -19.50 -2.93 56.94
N HIS A 18 -19.65 -1.69 57.43
CA HIS A 18 -19.57 -0.50 56.58
C HIS A 18 -18.17 -0.32 55.99
N VAL A 19 -17.12 -0.56 56.80
CA VAL A 19 -15.73 -0.53 56.34
C VAL A 19 -15.50 -1.62 55.27
N LEU A 20 -15.99 -2.84 55.50
CA LEU A 20 -15.90 -3.93 54.52
C LEU A 20 -16.61 -3.60 53.21
N PHE A 21 -17.79 -2.97 53.27
CA PHE A 21 -18.53 -2.52 52.09
C PHE A 21 -17.74 -1.49 51.27
N LEU A 22 -17.13 -0.50 51.95
CA LEU A 22 -16.28 0.49 51.29
C LEU A 22 -15.02 -0.13 50.66
N PHE A 23 -14.44 -1.16 51.29
CA PHE A 23 -13.32 -1.90 50.70
C PHE A 23 -13.73 -2.69 49.45
N ILE A 24 -14.90 -3.31 49.43
CA ILE A 24 -15.41 -4.05 48.27
C ILE A 24 -15.66 -3.09 47.09
N GLU A 25 -16.29 -1.94 47.33
CA GLU A 25 -16.51 -0.92 46.30
C GLU A 25 -15.20 -0.38 45.71
N LEU A 26 -14.19 -0.15 46.56
CA LEU A 26 -12.85 0.28 46.11
C LEU A 26 -12.17 -0.79 45.24
N ILE A 27 -12.29 -2.07 45.60
CA ILE A 27 -11.73 -3.19 44.82
C ILE A 27 -12.46 -3.32 43.47
N LEU A 28 -13.78 -3.17 43.44
CA LEU A 28 -14.57 -3.22 42.20
C LEU A 28 -14.21 -2.05 41.26
N PHE A 29 -14.03 -0.85 41.80
CA PHE A 29 -13.61 0.31 41.01
C PHE A 29 -12.18 0.14 40.47
N ALA A 30 -11.24 -0.33 41.32
CA ALA A 30 -9.86 -0.55 40.94
C ALA A 30 -9.71 -1.64 39.87
N THR A 31 -10.44 -2.75 40.00
CA THR A 31 -10.41 -3.85 39.01
C THR A 31 -11.03 -3.42 37.67
N SER A 32 -12.13 -2.66 37.68
CA SER A 32 -12.74 -2.09 36.47
C SER A 32 -11.78 -1.14 35.73
N LEU A 33 -11.08 -0.26 36.48
CA LEU A 33 -10.09 0.65 35.90
C LEU A 33 -8.91 -0.11 35.27
N VAL A 34 -8.40 -1.15 35.93
CA VAL A 34 -7.31 -1.99 35.40
C VAL A 34 -7.74 -2.72 34.13
N VAL A 35 -8.96 -3.26 34.08
CA VAL A 35 -9.51 -3.90 32.87
C VAL A 35 -9.65 -2.90 31.73
N MET A 36 -10.13 -1.68 31.98
CA MET A 36 -10.22 -0.63 30.95
C MET A 36 -8.85 -0.18 30.43
N VAL A 37 -7.86 0.01 31.32
CA VAL A 37 -6.49 0.36 30.93
C VAL A 37 -5.86 -0.76 30.09
N THR A 38 -6.01 -2.01 30.51
CA THR A 38 -5.48 -3.17 29.77
C THR A 38 -6.14 -3.33 28.39
N LEU A 39 -7.46 -3.16 28.29
CA LEU A 39 -8.15 -3.18 26.99
C LEU A 39 -7.69 -2.03 26.08
N TYR A 40 -7.51 -0.83 26.63
CA TYR A 40 -7.01 0.34 25.88
C TYR A 40 -5.58 0.14 25.38
N VAL A 41 -4.65 -0.34 26.22
CA VAL A 41 -3.27 -0.58 25.79
C VAL A 41 -3.19 -1.69 24.75
N ASN A 42 -3.98 -2.76 24.87
CA ASN A 42 -4.04 -3.83 23.87
C ASN A 42 -4.64 -3.33 22.54
N LEU A 43 -5.66 -2.46 22.59
CA LEU A 43 -6.22 -1.81 21.40
C LEU A 43 -5.23 -0.82 20.76
N SER A 44 -4.36 -0.18 21.54
CA SER A 44 -3.28 0.66 21.01
C SER A 44 -2.10 -0.14 20.47
N ALA A 45 -1.83 -1.33 21.00
CA ALA A 45 -0.76 -2.20 20.54
C ALA A 45 -1.08 -2.84 19.17
N SER A 46 -2.36 -3.02 18.84
CA SER A 46 -2.81 -3.52 17.54
C SER A 46 -2.75 -2.48 16.41
N THR A 47 -2.50 -1.21 16.71
CA THR A 47 -2.35 -0.14 15.70
C THR A 47 -0.89 0.19 15.37
N ALA A 48 0.09 -0.47 15.99
CA ALA A 48 1.46 -0.50 15.50
C ALA A 48 1.54 -1.46 14.30
N GLY A 49 0.97 -1.02 13.17
CA GLY A 49 1.04 -1.72 11.90
C GLY A 49 2.50 -1.99 11.55
N SER A 50 2.84 -3.26 11.41
CA SER A 50 4.16 -3.69 10.91
C SER A 50 4.44 -2.92 9.62
N ALA A 51 5.53 -2.14 9.59
CA ALA A 51 5.98 -1.50 8.37
C ALA A 51 6.14 -2.61 7.32
N ALA A 52 5.37 -2.54 6.23
CA ALA A 52 5.44 -3.54 5.16
C ALA A 52 6.91 -3.66 4.72
N VAL A 53 7.49 -4.85 4.88
CA VAL A 53 8.86 -5.11 4.41
C VAL A 53 8.85 -4.99 2.89
N LEU A 54 9.47 -3.92 2.38
CA LEU A 54 9.49 -3.64 0.96
C LEU A 54 10.52 -4.51 0.24
N PRO A 55 10.21 -5.00 -0.97
CA PRO A 55 11.17 -5.68 -1.82
C PRO A 55 12.38 -4.80 -2.22
N ALA A 56 13.52 -5.42 -2.54
CA ALA A 56 14.77 -4.71 -2.86
C ALA A 56 14.66 -3.72 -4.03
N GLN A 57 13.81 -4.03 -5.02
CA GLN A 57 13.54 -3.17 -6.17
C GLN A 57 12.84 -1.85 -5.80
N CYS A 58 12.32 -1.71 -4.58
CA CYS A 58 11.85 -0.43 -4.06
C CYS A 58 13.00 0.47 -3.58
N PHE A 59 14.24 0.00 -3.59
CA PHE A 59 15.41 0.78 -3.18
C PHE A 59 16.46 0.87 -4.29
N THR A 60 16.53 -0.13 -5.17
CA THR A 60 17.49 -0.17 -6.29
C THR A 60 16.73 -0.30 -7.61
N TYR A 61 16.74 0.77 -8.40
CA TYR A 61 16.08 0.87 -9.70
C TYR A 61 16.73 1.97 -10.55
N THR A 62 16.45 1.94 -11.84
CA THR A 62 16.77 3.02 -12.78
C THR A 62 15.63 4.03 -12.80
N THR A 63 15.95 5.32 -12.69
CA THR A 63 14.95 6.38 -12.84
C THR A 63 14.80 6.74 -14.31
N ASP A 64 13.57 6.64 -14.82
CA ASP A 64 13.20 7.17 -16.13
C ASP A 64 12.46 8.50 -15.92
N SER A 65 13.08 9.59 -16.35
CA SER A 65 12.55 10.95 -16.22
C SER A 65 12.00 11.52 -17.53
N ASP A 66 11.88 10.68 -18.56
CA ASP A 66 11.44 11.12 -19.87
C ASP A 66 9.93 11.44 -19.85
N SER A 67 9.61 12.72 -19.89
CA SER A 67 8.24 13.22 -19.86
C SER A 67 7.48 13.01 -21.17
N THR A 68 8.17 12.70 -22.26
CA THR A 68 7.52 12.37 -23.54
C THR A 68 6.77 11.04 -23.46
N ARG A 69 7.05 10.20 -22.46
CA ARG A 69 6.33 8.94 -22.20
C ARG A 69 4.91 9.13 -21.68
N LEU A 70 4.48 10.35 -21.34
CA LEU A 70 3.14 10.60 -20.82
C LEU A 70 2.08 10.35 -21.91
N TYR A 71 0.97 9.69 -21.56
CA TYR A 71 -0.06 9.33 -22.54
C TYR A 71 -0.73 10.50 -23.25
N THR A 72 -0.65 11.70 -22.68
CA THR A 72 -1.13 12.95 -23.29
C THR A 72 -0.13 13.57 -24.25
N HIS A 73 1.12 13.08 -24.28
CA HIS A 73 2.15 13.60 -25.16
C HIS A 73 1.94 13.08 -26.59
N ALA A 74 1.33 13.89 -27.44
CA ALA A 74 1.11 13.57 -28.84
C ALA A 74 2.38 13.85 -29.67
N SER A 75 2.92 12.82 -30.30
CA SER A 75 4.04 12.92 -31.26
C SER A 75 4.12 11.66 -32.10
N SER A 76 4.32 11.79 -33.41
CA SER A 76 4.40 10.65 -34.34
C SER A 76 5.80 10.03 -34.48
N CYS A 77 6.80 10.55 -33.78
CA CYS A 77 8.22 10.17 -33.87
C CYS A 77 8.94 10.48 -32.55
N CYS A 78 9.99 9.77 -32.12
CA CYS A 78 10.63 8.53 -32.61
C CYS A 78 11.12 7.68 -31.43
N GLY A 79 10.51 7.83 -30.25
CA GLY A 79 10.91 7.07 -29.07
C GLY A 79 10.64 5.58 -29.28
N ALA A 80 11.66 4.76 -29.06
CA ALA A 80 11.56 3.31 -29.12
C ALA A 80 12.32 2.71 -27.94
N ASP A 81 11.73 1.69 -27.32
CA ASP A 81 12.32 0.99 -26.18
C ASP A 81 13.00 -0.33 -26.60
N ASN A 82 13.29 -0.52 -27.90
CA ASN A 82 13.99 -1.73 -28.38
C ASN A 82 15.46 -1.79 -27.96
N SER A 83 16.04 -0.67 -27.53
CA SER A 83 17.38 -0.59 -26.91
C SER A 83 17.32 -0.36 -25.39
N LEU A 84 16.14 -0.41 -24.78
CA LEU A 84 15.99 -0.30 -23.32
C LEU A 84 16.64 -1.51 -22.65
N ALA A 85 17.55 -1.29 -21.70
CA ALA A 85 18.16 -2.37 -20.95
C ALA A 85 17.14 -3.06 -20.05
N ALA A 86 17.17 -4.39 -19.95
CA ALA A 86 16.30 -5.08 -19.01
C ALA A 86 16.65 -4.70 -17.57
N GLY A 87 15.65 -4.42 -16.73
CA GLY A 87 15.88 -4.05 -15.34
C GLY A 87 14.68 -3.39 -14.66
N TRP A 88 14.87 -2.98 -13.40
CA TRP A 88 13.86 -2.26 -12.63
C TRP A 88 13.87 -0.77 -12.96
N TYR A 89 12.71 -0.21 -13.28
CA TYR A 89 12.52 1.19 -13.63
C TYR A 89 11.47 1.86 -12.76
N ARG A 90 11.72 3.12 -12.40
CA ARG A 90 10.75 4.04 -11.80
C ARG A 90 10.52 5.22 -12.73
N PHE A 91 9.27 5.45 -13.12
CA PHE A 91 8.89 6.60 -13.93
C PHE A 91 8.74 7.85 -13.05
N THR A 92 9.31 8.97 -13.50
CA THR A 92 9.34 10.26 -12.80
C THR A 92 9.11 11.47 -13.72
N GLY A 93 9.01 11.26 -15.04
CA GLY A 93 8.80 12.32 -16.04
C GLY A 93 7.38 12.93 -16.08
N GLY A 94 6.66 12.96 -14.95
CA GLY A 94 5.25 13.38 -14.89
C GLY A 94 4.24 12.25 -15.04
N GLY A 95 4.64 11.11 -15.62
CA GLY A 95 3.96 9.83 -15.42
C GLY A 95 4.61 9.04 -14.27
N THR A 96 3.81 8.38 -13.44
CA THR A 96 4.29 7.62 -12.27
C THR A 96 4.15 6.11 -12.43
N ARG A 97 3.31 5.67 -13.38
CA ARG A 97 3.04 4.26 -13.67
C ARG A 97 2.71 4.05 -15.13
N LEU A 98 2.78 2.81 -15.60
CA LEU A 98 2.27 2.45 -16.91
C LEU A 98 0.77 2.72 -17.00
N VAL A 99 0.31 3.14 -18.18
CA VAL A 99 -1.12 3.22 -18.48
C VAL A 99 -1.74 1.82 -18.31
N THR A 100 -2.86 1.69 -17.61
CA THR A 100 -3.58 0.41 -17.42
C THR A 100 -4.87 0.30 -18.22
N THR A 101 -5.28 1.38 -18.86
CA THR A 101 -6.40 1.40 -19.81
C THR A 101 -5.89 1.11 -21.21
N GLN A 102 -6.67 0.36 -21.99
CA GLN A 102 -6.33 0.13 -23.39
C GLN A 102 -6.17 1.47 -24.13
N LEU A 103 -5.05 1.64 -24.83
CA LEU A 103 -4.83 2.79 -25.70
C LEU A 103 -5.50 2.54 -27.05
N SER A 104 -6.26 3.52 -27.53
CA SER A 104 -7.06 3.43 -28.76
C SER A 104 -6.47 4.18 -29.95
N THR A 105 -5.34 4.88 -29.76
CA THR A 105 -4.69 5.70 -30.78
C THR A 105 -3.19 5.46 -30.85
N ALA A 106 -2.64 5.58 -32.05
CA ALA A 106 -1.20 5.64 -32.31
C ALA A 106 -0.62 7.03 -31.99
N SER A 107 0.71 7.18 -32.11
CA SER A 107 1.39 8.49 -32.11
C SER A 107 1.22 9.31 -30.82
N ILE A 108 1.22 8.62 -29.68
CA ILE A 108 1.22 9.20 -28.34
C ILE A 108 2.37 8.62 -27.52
N CYS A 109 2.66 9.20 -26.35
CA CYS A 109 3.73 8.75 -25.46
C CYS A 109 5.12 8.81 -26.12
N GLY A 110 5.32 9.74 -27.07
CA GLY A 110 6.62 9.90 -27.71
C GLY A 110 6.90 8.86 -28.80
N THR A 111 5.91 8.10 -29.28
CA THR A 111 6.13 6.92 -30.13
C THR A 111 5.00 6.65 -31.12
N SER A 112 5.28 5.90 -32.18
CA SER A 112 4.25 5.47 -33.14
C SER A 112 3.34 4.37 -32.57
N TYR A 113 3.91 3.42 -31.81
CA TYR A 113 3.20 2.26 -31.28
C TYR A 113 3.25 2.24 -29.73
N PRO A 114 2.35 3.00 -29.08
CA PRO A 114 2.35 3.13 -27.63
C PRO A 114 1.92 1.83 -26.95
N GLY A 115 2.55 1.52 -25.81
CA GLY A 115 2.28 0.34 -25.01
C GLY A 115 1.66 0.64 -23.66
N TRP A 116 0.72 -0.19 -23.22
CA TRP A 116 0.04 -0.10 -21.92
C TRP A 116 0.13 -1.43 -21.17
N TRP A 117 0.13 -1.35 -19.84
CA TRP A 117 0.02 -2.51 -18.97
C TRP A 117 -1.36 -3.17 -19.13
N ASN A 118 -1.37 -4.48 -19.37
CA ASN A 118 -2.60 -5.24 -19.52
C ASN A 118 -3.00 -5.88 -18.19
N GLY A 119 -4.10 -5.39 -17.61
CA GLY A 119 -4.64 -5.88 -16.35
C GLY A 119 -4.40 -4.91 -15.19
N THR A 120 -4.35 -5.45 -13.97
CA THR A 120 -4.37 -4.65 -12.75
C THR A 120 -2.99 -4.61 -12.09
N LEU A 121 -2.57 -3.42 -11.67
CA LEU A 121 -1.34 -3.24 -10.90
C LEU A 121 -1.53 -3.70 -9.44
N PRO A 122 -0.46 -4.12 -8.74
CA PRO A 122 -0.57 -4.50 -7.33
C PRO A 122 -1.06 -3.32 -6.48
N MET A 123 -2.12 -3.53 -5.69
CA MET A 123 -2.69 -2.49 -4.82
C MET A 123 -2.04 -2.45 -3.44
N THR A 124 -1.55 -3.60 -2.96
CA THR A 124 -0.93 -3.72 -1.64
C THR A 124 0.54 -3.27 -1.70
N THR A 125 0.96 -2.44 -0.75
CA THR A 125 2.37 -2.05 -0.59
C THR A 125 3.25 -3.28 -0.37
N GLY A 126 4.35 -3.36 -1.10
CA GLY A 126 5.27 -4.51 -1.13
C GLY A 126 4.84 -5.65 -2.07
N ALA A 127 3.60 -5.64 -2.57
CA ALA A 127 3.15 -6.69 -3.48
C ALA A 127 3.75 -6.54 -4.88
N THR A 128 4.00 -7.69 -5.50
CA THR A 128 4.58 -7.82 -6.84
C THR A 128 3.68 -8.68 -7.70
N THR A 129 3.40 -8.22 -8.92
CA THR A 129 2.56 -8.92 -9.89
C THR A 129 3.29 -9.07 -11.22
N VAL A 130 3.23 -10.26 -11.80
CA VAL A 130 3.68 -10.51 -13.18
C VAL A 130 2.52 -10.21 -14.12
N GLY A 131 2.79 -9.48 -15.19
CA GLY A 131 1.82 -9.17 -16.23
C GLY A 131 2.51 -9.02 -17.58
N ASN A 132 1.83 -8.31 -18.48
CA ASN A 132 2.29 -8.06 -19.83
C ASN A 132 1.95 -6.62 -20.25
N VAL A 133 2.67 -6.14 -21.25
CA VAL A 133 2.38 -4.87 -21.91
C VAL A 133 1.86 -5.15 -23.30
N CYS A 134 0.69 -4.62 -23.65
CA CYS A 134 0.19 -4.62 -25.02
C CYS A 134 0.71 -3.40 -25.75
N PHE A 135 0.95 -3.52 -27.06
CA PHE A 135 1.25 -2.39 -27.92
C PHE A 135 0.11 -2.13 -28.89
N TYR A 136 -0.16 -0.86 -29.16
CA TYR A 136 -1.19 -0.47 -30.11
C TYR A 136 -0.78 -0.92 -31.50
N THR A 137 -1.58 -1.76 -32.15
CA THR A 137 -1.41 -2.14 -33.57
C THR A 137 -2.75 -2.18 -34.31
N GLY A 138 -3.80 -1.54 -33.77
CA GLY A 138 -5.15 -1.55 -34.32
C GLY A 138 -6.11 -2.55 -33.67
N ASP A 139 -5.61 -3.57 -32.97
CA ASP A 139 -6.41 -4.57 -32.23
C ASP A 139 -6.25 -4.42 -30.71
N SER A 140 -7.11 -5.11 -29.94
CA SER A 140 -7.21 -4.92 -28.49
C SER A 140 -6.00 -5.36 -27.66
N CYS A 141 -5.17 -6.29 -28.13
CA CYS A 141 -3.84 -6.66 -27.56
C CYS A 141 -3.20 -7.81 -28.37
N SER A 142 -3.22 -7.78 -29.71
CA SER A 142 -2.63 -8.87 -30.50
C SER A 142 -1.10 -8.90 -30.37
N ASN A 143 -0.49 -7.74 -30.16
CA ASN A 143 0.94 -7.59 -29.90
C ASN A 143 1.17 -7.29 -28.43
N SER A 144 1.80 -8.23 -27.71
CA SER A 144 2.14 -8.05 -26.31
C SER A 144 3.53 -8.55 -25.97
N LEU A 145 4.08 -7.99 -24.90
CA LEU A 145 5.39 -8.28 -24.36
C LEU A 145 5.23 -8.78 -22.93
N SER A 146 5.84 -9.93 -22.66
CA SER A 146 5.74 -10.66 -21.40
C SER A 146 7.05 -11.44 -21.16
N PRO A 147 7.49 -11.60 -19.90
CA PRO A 147 6.91 -11.03 -18.69
C PRO A 147 7.34 -9.58 -18.45
N ILE A 148 6.43 -8.77 -17.93
CA ILE A 148 6.73 -7.47 -17.30
C ILE A 148 6.27 -7.59 -15.85
N ILE A 149 7.06 -7.09 -14.91
CA ILE A 149 6.76 -7.23 -13.48
C ILE A 149 6.51 -5.86 -12.89
N ALA A 150 5.49 -5.72 -12.06
CA ALA A 150 5.20 -4.48 -11.33
C ALA A 150 5.26 -4.73 -9.83
N THR A 151 5.86 -3.80 -9.08
CA THR A 151 5.86 -3.79 -7.61
C THR A 151 5.33 -2.45 -7.11
N ASN A 152 4.42 -2.51 -6.15
CA ASN A 152 3.93 -1.31 -5.45
C ASN A 152 4.83 -1.02 -4.25
N CYS A 153 5.57 0.08 -4.27
CA CYS A 153 6.47 0.50 -3.19
C CYS A 153 5.79 1.46 -2.18
N GLY A 154 4.46 1.53 -2.21
CA GLY A 154 3.63 2.40 -1.37
C GLY A 154 3.38 3.75 -2.03
N SER A 155 4.45 4.55 -2.21
CA SER A 155 4.34 5.89 -2.79
C SER A 155 4.58 5.96 -4.31
N TYR A 156 5.06 4.87 -4.91
CA TYR A 156 5.32 4.77 -6.35
C TYR A 156 5.35 3.30 -6.77
N TYR A 157 5.32 3.08 -8.08
CA TYR A 157 5.53 1.77 -8.68
C TYR A 157 6.94 1.66 -9.27
N VAL A 158 7.46 0.44 -9.24
CA VAL A 158 8.64 0.05 -10.03
C VAL A 158 8.26 -1.09 -10.96
N PHE A 159 8.85 -1.08 -12.15
CA PHE A 159 8.55 -2.03 -13.21
C PHE A 159 9.82 -2.73 -13.67
N TYR A 160 9.83 -4.06 -13.70
CA TYR A 160 10.86 -4.80 -14.42
C TYR A 160 10.52 -4.78 -15.90
N LEU A 161 11.20 -3.91 -16.64
CA LEU A 161 11.03 -3.74 -18.08
C LEU A 161 12.07 -4.57 -18.83
N VAL A 162 11.76 -4.91 -20.08
CA VAL A 162 12.66 -5.60 -21.01
C VAL A 162 12.67 -4.83 -22.34
N PRO A 163 13.64 -5.07 -23.24
CA PRO A 163 13.62 -4.42 -24.55
C PRO A 163 12.29 -4.67 -25.28
N ALA A 164 11.71 -3.61 -25.83
CA ALA A 164 10.54 -3.74 -26.70
C ALA A 164 10.91 -4.50 -28.00
N PRO A 165 9.93 -5.11 -28.70
CA PRO A 165 10.19 -5.76 -29.98
C PRO A 165 10.90 -4.82 -30.96
N CYS A 166 11.84 -5.36 -31.73
CA CYS A 166 12.60 -4.59 -32.72
C CYS A 166 11.75 -4.17 -33.93
N CYS A 167 12.36 -3.37 -34.82
CA CYS A 167 11.88 -2.95 -36.15
C CYS A 167 10.73 -1.94 -36.19
N LEU A 168 9.98 -1.76 -35.11
CA LEU A 168 8.97 -0.72 -34.98
C LEU A 168 9.26 0.16 -33.76
N SER A 169 8.71 1.38 -33.77
CA SER A 169 8.81 2.30 -32.65
C SER A 169 7.78 1.92 -31.59
N TYR A 170 8.09 0.89 -30.80
CA TYR A 170 7.31 0.48 -29.63
C TYR A 170 7.85 1.15 -28.38
N ARG A 171 6.96 1.65 -27.52
CA ARG A 171 7.38 2.34 -26.30
C ARG A 171 6.39 2.19 -25.15
N TYR A 172 6.90 2.03 -23.94
CA TYR A 172 6.09 2.02 -22.71
C TYR A 172 5.49 3.39 -22.43
N CYS A 173 4.16 3.45 -22.34
CA CYS A 173 3.42 4.66 -22.05
C CYS A 173 3.08 4.79 -20.56
N THR A 174 3.13 6.02 -20.05
CA THR A 174 2.93 6.34 -18.64
C THR A 174 1.74 7.25 -18.41
N THR A 175 1.22 7.22 -17.18
CA THR A 175 0.13 8.07 -16.70
C THR A 175 0.45 8.60 -15.30
N PRO A 176 -0.09 9.76 -14.88
CA PRO A 176 0.14 10.30 -13.55
C PRO A 176 -0.28 9.37 -12.41
#